data_AF-E7RZW3-F1
#
_entry.id   AF-E7RZW3-F1
#
_cell.length_a   1.000
_cell.length_b   1.000
_cell.length_c   1.000
_cell.angle_alpha   90.00
_cell.angle_beta   90.00
_cell.angle_gamma   90.00
#
_symmetry.space_group_name_H-M   'P 1'
#
loop_
_entity.id
_entity.type
_entity.pdbx_description
1 polymer ?
#
loop_
_entity_poly.entity_id
_entity_poly.type
_entity_poly.pdbx_seq_one_letter_code
_entity_poly.pdbx_strand_id
1 'polypeptide(L)'
;MPVWAADTDTTRTDGQARSFSHRHSLPVWEVGAGLSGITLPDYRGSARQRQYLLPFPMFVYRSPHLRVDRSGIRADLWDSDRVELDVSVGLTPPVRRTTTGIRAGMPRLKSLFEIGPRLQVHLWSDASRKQELRLELPLRYAMPLGRLQNRGWVFSPSLGWRVSDVVGFSGWQFGLWGGPVFATRAYHRYYYEIDPQHARTWRPAYAAKGGYGGLELTAALNKRYPQTWVAGFVRATHLGGAAFADSPLVERRTNVSAGIVLGWLFARSSEEVRQTD
;
A
#
# COMPACT_ATOMS: atom_id res chain seq x y z
N MET A 1 -1.50 3.50 -5.66
CA MET A 1 -2.25 3.25 -4.42
C MET A 1 -1.53 2.16 -3.67
N PRO A 2 -1.21 2.36 -2.39
CA PRO A 2 -0.69 1.29 -1.57
C PRO A 2 -1.84 0.31 -1.23
N VAL A 3 -1.61 -1.01 -1.30
CA VAL A 3 -2.55 -2.09 -0.88
C VAL A 3 -2.44 -2.31 0.64
N TRP A 4 -3.34 -1.74 1.45
CA TRP A 4 -3.26 -1.76 2.93
C TRP A 4 -4.64 -1.94 3.54
N ALA A 5 -5.08 -3.20 3.67
CA ALA A 5 -5.96 -3.72 4.71
C ALA A 5 -6.43 -5.10 4.25
N ALA A 6 -5.96 -6.16 4.89
CA ALA A 6 -6.64 -7.45 4.77
C ALA A 6 -7.94 -7.34 5.59
N ASP A 7 -9.07 -7.66 4.97
CA ASP A 7 -10.39 -7.78 5.61
C ASP A 7 -10.38 -9.08 6.44
N THR A 8 -10.23 -8.99 7.77
CA THR A 8 -10.49 -10.12 8.67
C THR A 8 -11.71 -9.80 9.51
N ASP A 9 -12.82 -10.46 9.19
CA ASP A 9 -14.09 -10.38 9.89
C ASP A 9 -13.97 -11.18 11.20
N THR A 10 -13.92 -10.52 12.36
CA THR A 10 -13.77 -11.21 13.66
C THR A 10 -14.78 -10.73 14.69
N THR A 11 -16.02 -11.22 14.59
CA THR A 11 -16.96 -11.25 15.71
C THR A 11 -16.76 -12.53 16.53
N ARG A 12 -16.19 -12.43 17.72
CA ARG A 12 -16.27 -13.48 18.74
C ARG A 12 -16.44 -12.83 20.12
N THR A 13 -17.57 -13.12 20.75
CA THR A 13 -17.89 -12.89 22.17
C THR A 13 -17.92 -14.25 22.88
N ASP A 14 -17.41 -14.28 24.10
CA ASP A 14 -17.16 -15.49 24.88
C ASP A 14 -18.41 -16.13 25.52
N GLY A 15 -18.34 -17.46 25.68
CA GLY A 15 -18.74 -18.15 26.91
C GLY A 15 -20.18 -18.64 27.06
N GLN A 16 -20.48 -19.83 26.54
CA GLN A 16 -21.10 -20.99 27.23
C GLN A 16 -21.78 -21.95 26.25
N ALA A 17 -21.72 -23.24 26.59
CA ALA A 17 -22.06 -24.38 25.76
C ALA A 17 -23.49 -24.38 25.21
N ARG A 18 -23.60 -24.42 23.87
CA ARG A 18 -24.49 -25.25 23.04
C ARG A 18 -24.31 -24.80 21.59
N SER A 19 -23.97 -25.74 20.72
CA SER A 19 -23.62 -25.54 19.31
C SER A 19 -24.75 -24.86 18.51
N PHE A 20 -24.74 -23.54 18.47
CA PHE A 20 -25.37 -22.76 17.40
C PHE A 20 -24.24 -22.24 16.51
N SER A 21 -24.07 -22.88 15.35
CA SER A 21 -23.22 -22.37 14.28
C SER A 21 -23.80 -21.03 13.80
N HIS A 22 -23.33 -19.90 14.33
CA HIS A 22 -23.49 -18.62 13.65
C HIS A 22 -22.56 -18.62 12.44
N ARG A 23 -23.08 -19.15 11.32
CA ARG A 23 -22.44 -19.14 10.01
C ARG A 23 -22.48 -17.69 9.51
N HIS A 24 -21.32 -17.04 9.39
CA HIS A 24 -21.24 -15.78 8.65
C HIS A 24 -20.95 -16.11 7.19
N SER A 25 -21.87 -15.70 6.32
CA SER A 25 -21.84 -15.96 4.90
C SER A 25 -21.71 -14.60 4.21
N LEU A 26 -20.62 -14.41 3.45
CA LEU A 26 -20.31 -13.13 2.79
C LEU A 26 -20.70 -13.20 1.31
N PRO A 27 -21.25 -12.12 0.72
CA PRO A 27 -21.63 -12.11 -0.69
C PRO A 27 -20.40 -12.30 -1.60
N VAL A 28 -20.56 -13.14 -2.64
CA VAL A 28 -19.53 -13.45 -3.66
C VAL A 28 -18.94 -12.19 -4.26
N TRP A 29 -19.80 -11.21 -4.57
CA TRP A 29 -19.36 -9.93 -5.10
C TRP A 29 -20.12 -8.76 -4.50
N GLU A 30 -19.46 -7.61 -4.42
CA GLU A 30 -20.05 -6.32 -4.03
C GLU A 30 -19.56 -5.24 -4.99
N VAL A 31 -20.46 -4.35 -5.41
CA VAL A 31 -20.15 -3.20 -6.26
C VAL A 31 -20.44 -1.92 -5.50
N GLY A 32 -19.52 -0.98 -5.60
CA GLY A 32 -19.61 0.30 -4.96
C GLY A 32 -18.85 1.39 -5.69
N ALA A 33 -18.86 2.57 -5.09
CA ALA A 33 -18.03 3.69 -5.49
C ALA A 33 -17.49 4.35 -4.23
N GLY A 34 -16.31 4.94 -4.34
CA GLY A 34 -15.70 5.66 -3.24
C GLY A 34 -15.09 6.97 -3.69
N LEU A 35 -14.77 7.79 -2.70
CA LEU A 35 -14.05 9.03 -2.84
C LEU A 35 -12.80 8.96 -1.96
N SER A 36 -11.65 9.32 -2.54
CA SER A 36 -10.37 9.32 -1.84
C SER A 36 -9.78 10.73 -1.84
N GLY A 37 -9.40 11.21 -0.65
CA GLY A 37 -8.63 12.43 -0.47
C GLY A 37 -7.24 12.05 0.02
N ILE A 38 -6.22 12.24 -0.80
CA ILE A 38 -4.86 11.78 -0.48
C ILE A 38 -3.87 12.91 -0.73
N THR A 39 -2.94 13.11 0.21
CA THR A 39 -1.80 14.00 0.06
C THR A 39 -0.51 13.19 -0.04
N LEU A 40 0.24 13.40 -1.12
CA LEU A 40 1.48 12.66 -1.44
C LEU A 40 2.55 13.63 -1.93
N PRO A 41 3.84 13.43 -1.61
CA PRO A 41 4.92 14.12 -2.30
C PRO A 41 4.96 13.67 -3.78
N ASP A 42 5.51 14.51 -4.68
CA ASP A 42 5.66 14.14 -6.10
C ASP A 42 6.45 12.83 -6.26
N TYR A 43 7.46 12.64 -5.42
CA TYR A 43 8.24 11.42 -5.23
C TYR A 43 8.89 11.46 -3.85
N ARG A 44 9.40 10.34 -3.36
CA ARG A 44 10.09 10.29 -2.06
C ARG A 44 11.29 11.24 -2.08
N GLY A 45 11.33 12.20 -1.17
CA GLY A 45 12.36 13.23 -1.07
C GLY A 45 11.98 14.58 -1.66
N SER A 46 10.85 14.70 -2.38
CA SER A 46 10.42 15.99 -2.90
C SER A 46 9.92 16.92 -1.79
N ALA A 47 10.22 18.21 -1.89
CA ALA A 47 9.60 19.23 -1.05
C ALA A 47 8.18 19.57 -1.51
N ARG A 48 7.82 19.21 -2.74
CA ARG A 48 6.51 19.48 -3.33
C ARG A 48 5.53 18.38 -2.99
N GLN A 49 4.42 18.78 -2.38
CA GLN A 49 3.31 17.92 -2.01
C GLN A 49 2.11 18.22 -2.91
N ARG A 50 1.34 17.19 -3.22
CA ARG A 50 0.13 17.28 -4.02
C ARG A 50 -1.02 16.58 -3.33
N GLN A 51 -2.17 17.20 -3.44
CA GLN A 51 -3.44 16.66 -2.99
C GLN A 51 -4.21 16.12 -4.19
N TYR A 52 -4.80 14.95 -4.00
CA TYR A 52 -5.60 14.26 -4.99
C TYR A 52 -6.97 13.99 -4.37
N LEU A 53 -8.02 14.44 -5.03
CA LEU A 53 -9.40 14.07 -4.74
C LEU A 53 -9.89 13.23 -5.92
N LEU A 54 -9.95 11.92 -5.75
CA LEU A 54 -10.24 10.98 -6.84
C LEU A 54 -11.43 10.10 -6.47
N PRO A 55 -12.50 10.08 -7.29
CA PRO A 55 -13.48 9.01 -7.22
C PRO A 55 -12.83 7.71 -7.72
N PHE A 56 -13.24 6.58 -7.17
CA PHE A 56 -12.79 5.28 -7.64
C PHE A 56 -13.92 4.25 -7.59
N PRO A 57 -14.03 3.36 -8.60
CA PRO A 57 -14.96 2.25 -8.53
C PRO A 57 -14.48 1.26 -7.47
N MET A 58 -15.42 0.65 -6.76
CA MET A 58 -15.15 -0.47 -5.85
C MET A 58 -15.78 -1.73 -6.43
N PHE A 59 -14.96 -2.76 -6.58
CA PHE A 59 -15.41 -4.10 -6.91
C PHE A 59 -14.78 -5.05 -5.90
N VAL A 60 -15.62 -5.72 -5.14
CA VAL A 60 -15.20 -6.78 -4.23
C VAL A 60 -15.64 -8.09 -4.85
N TYR A 61 -14.73 -9.04 -4.94
CA TYR A 61 -14.97 -10.39 -5.43
C TYR A 61 -14.24 -11.38 -4.53
N ARG A 62 -14.99 -12.34 -3.99
CA ARG A 62 -14.51 -13.35 -3.04
C ARG A 62 -14.61 -14.72 -3.70
N SER A 63 -13.45 -15.30 -4.01
CA SER A 63 -13.29 -16.67 -4.49
C SER A 63 -12.18 -17.37 -3.68
N PRO A 64 -12.20 -18.71 -3.53
CA PRO A 64 -11.16 -19.46 -2.80
C PRO A 64 -9.72 -19.23 -3.26
N HIS A 65 -9.50 -18.83 -4.51
CA HIS A 65 -8.15 -18.63 -5.09
C HIS A 65 -7.86 -17.18 -5.51
N LEU A 66 -8.89 -16.34 -5.56
CA LEU A 66 -8.79 -14.97 -6.02
C LEU A 66 -9.70 -14.08 -5.17
N ARG A 67 -9.09 -13.18 -4.41
CA ARG A 67 -9.77 -12.13 -3.66
C ARG A 67 -9.47 -10.80 -4.33
N VAL A 68 -10.47 -10.19 -4.93
CA VAL A 68 -10.41 -8.77 -5.29
C VAL A 68 -11.12 -8.04 -4.17
N ASP A 69 -10.39 -7.26 -3.39
CA ASP A 69 -10.96 -6.49 -2.31
C ASP A 69 -10.68 -4.99 -2.50
N ARG A 70 -11.10 -4.22 -1.51
CA ARG A 70 -10.96 -2.76 -1.51
C ARG A 70 -9.51 -2.30 -1.38
N SER A 71 -8.62 -3.20 -0.94
CA SER A 71 -7.19 -2.96 -0.81
C SER A 71 -6.44 -3.31 -2.08
N GLY A 72 -6.93 -4.26 -2.89
CA GLY A 72 -6.37 -4.58 -4.19
C GLY A 72 -6.79 -5.93 -4.75
N ILE A 73 -6.09 -6.38 -5.79
CA ILE A 73 -6.23 -7.72 -6.34
C ILE A 73 -5.22 -8.62 -5.63
N ARG A 74 -5.72 -9.69 -5.02
CA ARG A 74 -4.95 -10.71 -4.33
C ARG A 74 -5.27 -12.07 -4.92
N ALA A 75 -4.27 -12.74 -5.46
CA ALA A 75 -4.36 -14.16 -5.79
C ALA A 75 -3.63 -14.92 -4.69
N ASP A 76 -4.32 -15.80 -3.98
CA ASP A 76 -3.72 -16.64 -2.95
C ASP A 76 -3.05 -17.80 -3.69
N LEU A 77 -1.73 -17.72 -3.85
CA LEU A 77 -0.93 -18.70 -4.60
C LEU A 77 -0.60 -19.92 -3.75
N TRP A 78 -0.42 -19.70 -2.45
CA TRP A 78 -0.19 -20.73 -1.46
C TRP A 78 -0.58 -20.21 -0.07
N ASP A 79 -1.26 -21.05 0.70
CA ASP A 79 -1.77 -20.73 2.04
C ASP A 79 -1.48 -21.90 3.00
N SER A 80 -1.00 -21.56 4.19
CA SER A 80 -0.66 -22.45 5.28
C SER A 80 -0.75 -21.65 6.58
N ASP A 81 -1.00 -22.31 7.72
CA ASP A 81 -1.17 -21.70 9.05
C ASP A 81 -0.09 -20.67 9.46
N ARG A 82 1.07 -20.66 8.79
CA ARG A 82 2.20 -19.76 9.11
C ARG A 82 2.65 -18.87 7.95
N VAL A 83 2.34 -19.22 6.72
CA VAL A 83 2.94 -18.59 5.54
C VAL A 83 1.92 -18.48 4.42
N GLU A 84 1.82 -17.28 3.87
CA GLU A 84 0.89 -16.95 2.81
C GLU A 84 1.62 -16.25 1.67
N LEU A 85 1.40 -16.71 0.43
CA LEU A 85 1.99 -16.13 -0.75
C LEU A 85 0.90 -15.51 -1.63
N ASP A 86 0.97 -14.19 -1.80
CA ASP A 86 0.04 -13.46 -2.66
C ASP A 86 0.73 -12.60 -3.72
N VAL A 87 -0.07 -12.04 -4.62
CA VAL A 87 0.37 -11.03 -5.59
C VAL A 87 0.02 -9.65 -5.08
N SER A 88 1.03 -8.78 -5.01
CA SER A 88 0.87 -7.39 -4.62
C SER A 88 1.00 -6.47 -5.84
N VAL A 89 0.12 -5.48 -5.91
CA VAL A 89 0.08 -4.47 -6.98
C VAL A 89 0.23 -3.07 -6.39
N GLY A 90 0.84 -2.15 -7.12
CA GLY A 90 1.06 -0.78 -6.72
C GLY A 90 0.93 0.18 -7.89
N LEU A 91 0.62 1.44 -7.59
CA LEU A 91 0.61 2.51 -8.57
C LEU A 91 1.21 3.80 -7.98
N THR A 92 2.15 4.41 -8.69
CA THR A 92 2.73 5.70 -8.28
C THR A 92 2.09 6.85 -9.06
N PRO A 93 1.84 8.03 -8.45
CA PRO A 93 1.30 9.17 -9.17
C PRO A 93 2.32 9.70 -10.21
N PRO A 94 1.86 10.27 -11.33
CA PRO A 94 2.76 10.88 -12.31
C PRO A 94 3.31 12.23 -11.83
N VAL A 95 4.61 12.48 -12.03
CA VAL A 95 5.23 13.79 -11.78
C VAL A 95 5.13 14.64 -13.04
N ARG A 96 4.32 15.70 -12.99
CA ARG A 96 4.11 16.62 -14.12
C ARG A 96 5.40 17.37 -14.48
N ARG A 97 5.54 17.76 -15.74
CA ARG A 97 6.61 18.67 -16.17
C ARG A 97 6.43 20.01 -15.45
N THR A 98 7.53 20.65 -15.08
CA THR A 98 7.53 21.94 -14.38
C THR A 98 8.59 22.86 -14.97
N THR A 99 8.31 24.16 -14.99
CA THR A 99 9.26 25.23 -15.35
C THR A 99 9.98 25.79 -14.11
N THR A 100 9.48 25.46 -12.91
CA THR A 100 10.02 25.94 -11.63
C THR A 100 10.37 24.78 -10.70
N GLY A 101 11.20 25.06 -9.67
CA GLY A 101 11.62 24.09 -8.66
C GLY A 101 12.72 23.12 -9.11
N ILE A 102 13.04 22.15 -8.25
CA ILE A 102 14.23 21.30 -8.44
C ILE A 102 14.19 20.44 -9.71
N ARG A 103 13.01 20.17 -10.29
CA ARG A 103 12.86 19.43 -11.57
C ARG A 103 12.60 20.32 -12.79
N ALA A 104 12.84 21.64 -12.68
CA ALA A 104 12.65 22.57 -13.79
C ALA A 104 13.39 22.11 -15.06
N GLY A 105 12.66 22.05 -16.19
CA GLY A 105 13.19 21.64 -17.50
C GLY A 105 13.37 20.14 -17.70
N MET A 106 13.22 19.30 -16.67
CA MET A 106 13.33 17.85 -16.80
C MET A 106 12.07 17.23 -17.42
N PRO A 107 12.18 16.04 -18.04
CA PRO A 107 11.02 15.30 -18.53
C PRO A 107 10.03 14.93 -17.43
N ARG A 108 8.75 14.80 -17.83
CA ARG A 108 7.66 14.28 -16.99
C ARG A 108 7.97 12.84 -16.56
N LEU A 109 7.73 12.50 -15.30
CA LEU A 109 7.68 11.09 -14.88
C LEU A 109 6.26 10.56 -15.06
N LYS A 110 6.14 9.48 -15.82
CA LYS A 110 4.90 8.73 -15.94
C LYS A 110 4.60 7.98 -14.63
N SER A 111 3.35 7.62 -14.45
CA SER A 111 2.95 6.72 -13.36
C SER A 111 3.59 5.34 -13.58
N LEU A 112 4.15 4.78 -12.51
CA LEU A 112 4.62 3.40 -12.51
C LEU A 112 3.53 2.48 -11.96
N PHE A 113 3.32 1.39 -12.67
CA PHE A 113 2.65 0.20 -12.19
C PHE A 113 3.68 -0.74 -11.60
N GLU A 114 3.44 -1.19 -10.38
CA GLU A 114 4.29 -2.12 -9.65
C GLU A 114 3.51 -3.43 -9.44
N ILE A 115 4.12 -4.57 -9.72
CA ILE A 115 3.49 -5.88 -9.52
C ILE A 115 4.52 -6.91 -9.11
N GLY A 116 4.17 -7.80 -8.18
CA GLY A 116 4.99 -8.96 -7.88
C GLY A 116 4.56 -9.68 -6.61
N PRO A 117 5.21 -10.82 -6.30
CA PRO A 117 4.84 -11.64 -5.18
C PRO A 117 5.09 -10.91 -3.84
N ARG A 118 4.28 -11.24 -2.85
CA ARG A 118 4.47 -10.86 -1.46
C ARG A 118 4.28 -12.10 -0.60
N LEU A 119 5.36 -12.46 0.10
CA LEU A 119 5.35 -13.48 1.13
C LEU A 119 4.95 -12.84 2.46
N GLN A 120 3.94 -13.38 3.12
CA GLN A 120 3.54 -12.99 4.46
C GLN A 120 3.81 -14.16 5.41
N VAL A 121 4.49 -13.86 6.52
CA VAL A 121 4.81 -14.84 7.55
C VAL A 121 4.12 -14.41 8.84
N HIS A 122 3.26 -15.27 9.38
CA HIS A 122 2.60 -15.06 10.66
C HIS A 122 3.61 -15.35 11.77
N LEU A 123 4.07 -14.29 12.43
CA LEU A 123 5.06 -14.41 13.50
C LEU A 123 4.40 -14.70 14.83
N TRP A 124 3.27 -14.05 15.08
CA TRP A 124 2.53 -14.16 16.33
C TRP A 124 1.08 -13.71 16.13
N SER A 125 0.17 -14.34 16.86
CA SER A 125 -1.25 -13.97 16.91
C SER A 125 -1.79 -14.25 18.31
N ASP A 126 -2.59 -13.33 18.84
CA ASP A 126 -3.33 -13.50 20.08
C ASP A 126 -4.81 -13.26 19.82
N ALA A 127 -5.57 -14.35 19.84
CA ALA A 127 -7.01 -14.34 19.61
C ALA A 127 -7.76 -13.58 20.72
N SER A 128 -7.26 -13.59 21.96
CA SER A 128 -7.92 -12.92 23.09
C SER A 128 -7.84 -11.40 22.99
N ARG A 129 -6.71 -10.89 22.49
CA ARG A 129 -6.49 -9.45 22.28
C ARG A 129 -6.78 -8.98 20.86
N LYS A 130 -7.16 -9.90 19.97
CA LYS A 130 -7.36 -9.68 18.53
C LYS A 130 -6.19 -8.96 17.88
N GLN A 131 -4.98 -9.40 18.22
CA GLN A 131 -3.73 -8.83 17.71
C GLN A 131 -2.97 -9.84 16.88
N GLU A 132 -2.26 -9.34 15.88
CA GLU A 132 -1.37 -10.16 15.07
C GLU A 132 -0.12 -9.38 14.67
N LEU A 133 0.96 -10.13 14.51
CA LEU A 133 2.24 -9.65 14.03
C LEU A 133 2.64 -10.48 12.81
N ARG A 134 2.84 -9.80 11.69
CA ARG A 134 3.19 -10.42 10.41
C ARG A 134 4.44 -9.79 9.82
N LEU A 135 5.31 -10.61 9.25
CA LEU A 135 6.41 -10.15 8.41
C LEU A 135 5.95 -10.20 6.95
N GLU A 136 5.96 -9.06 6.27
CA GLU A 136 5.59 -8.95 4.86
C GLU A 136 6.86 -8.69 4.02
N LEU A 137 7.07 -9.50 2.98
CA LEU A 137 8.24 -9.46 2.10
C LEU A 137 7.80 -9.28 0.63
N PRO A 138 7.28 -8.10 0.26
CA PRO A 138 6.89 -7.81 -1.13
C PRO A 138 8.12 -7.55 -2.00
N LEU A 139 8.20 -8.27 -3.12
CA LEU A 139 9.14 -8.03 -4.21
C LEU A 139 8.35 -7.62 -5.46
N ARG A 140 8.45 -6.35 -5.85
CA ARG A 140 7.67 -5.78 -6.95
C ARG A 140 8.55 -5.35 -8.11
N TYR A 141 8.10 -5.68 -9.31
CA TYR A 141 8.65 -5.18 -10.56
C TYR A 141 7.90 -3.92 -10.98
N ALA A 142 8.64 -2.87 -11.33
CA ALA A 142 8.07 -1.58 -11.73
C ALA A 142 8.15 -1.37 -13.25
N MET A 143 7.06 -0.90 -13.84
CA MET A 143 6.97 -0.55 -15.26
C MET A 143 6.06 0.68 -15.47
N PRO A 144 6.29 1.52 -16.48
CA PRO A 144 5.44 2.68 -16.73
C PRO A 144 4.11 2.24 -17.34
N LEU A 145 3.01 2.88 -16.93
CA LEU A 145 1.71 2.63 -17.56
C LEU A 145 1.77 2.88 -19.08
N GLY A 146 1.28 1.90 -19.86
CA GLY A 146 1.15 1.98 -21.32
C GLY A 146 2.42 1.64 -22.13
N ARG A 147 3.54 1.25 -21.50
CA ARG A 147 4.70 0.69 -22.21
C ARG A 147 5.38 -0.38 -21.36
N LEU A 148 5.70 -1.52 -21.98
CA LEU A 148 6.54 -2.56 -21.38
C LEU A 148 8.01 -2.10 -21.40
N GLN A 149 8.36 -1.19 -20.49
CA GLN A 149 9.73 -0.77 -20.25
C GLN A 149 10.11 -1.11 -18.82
N ASN A 150 11.27 -1.75 -18.66
CA ASN A 150 11.79 -2.12 -17.35
C ASN A 150 12.21 -0.88 -16.55
N ARG A 151 11.59 -0.68 -15.38
CA ARG A 151 11.96 0.37 -14.41
C ARG A 151 12.51 -0.21 -13.11
N GLY A 152 12.94 -1.47 -13.15
CA GLY A 152 13.63 -2.15 -12.07
C GLY A 152 12.72 -2.83 -11.06
N TRP A 153 13.34 -3.29 -9.98
CA TRP A 153 12.70 -3.98 -8.87
C TRP A 153 12.77 -3.17 -7.59
N VAL A 154 11.76 -3.35 -6.75
CA VAL A 154 11.63 -2.79 -5.39
C VAL A 154 11.32 -3.93 -4.44
N PHE A 155 12.05 -3.99 -3.33
CA PHE A 155 11.85 -4.93 -2.24
C PHE A 155 11.61 -4.14 -0.95
N SER A 156 10.46 -4.30 -0.33
CA SER A 156 10.05 -3.49 0.83
C SER A 156 9.64 -4.37 2.01
N PRO A 157 10.58 -5.07 2.64
CA PRO A 157 10.28 -5.90 3.80
C PRO A 157 9.75 -5.04 4.94
N SER A 158 8.67 -5.48 5.58
CA SER A 158 8.05 -4.71 6.66
C SER A 158 7.48 -5.62 7.74
N LEU A 159 7.61 -5.19 8.99
CA LEU A 159 6.92 -5.80 10.12
C LEU A 159 5.59 -5.07 10.31
N GLY A 160 4.49 -5.82 10.19
CA GLY A 160 3.13 -5.33 10.35
C GLY A 160 2.52 -5.82 11.65
N TRP A 161 2.12 -4.89 12.52
CA TRP A 161 1.31 -5.16 13.71
C TRP A 161 -0.12 -4.71 13.45
N ARG A 162 -1.09 -5.57 13.73
CA ARG A 162 -2.51 -5.27 13.56
C ARG A 162 -3.26 -5.56 14.83
N VAL A 163 -4.27 -4.73 15.09
CA VAL A 163 -5.16 -4.83 16.25
C VAL A 163 -6.59 -4.59 15.77
N SER A 164 -7.48 -5.52 16.07
CA SER A 164 -8.92 -5.33 15.91
C SER A 164 -9.55 -4.88 17.23
N ASP A 165 -10.63 -4.10 17.16
CA ASP A 165 -11.35 -3.55 18.32
C ASP A 165 -10.47 -2.70 19.27
N VAL A 166 -9.73 -1.76 18.68
CA VAL A 166 -8.78 -0.90 19.39
C VAL A 166 -9.45 -0.12 20.53
N VAL A 167 -8.96 -0.32 21.76
CA VAL A 167 -9.27 0.49 22.97
C VAL A 167 -10.78 0.72 23.16
N GLY A 168 -11.59 -0.34 23.04
CA GLY A 168 -13.04 -0.29 23.31
C GLY A 168 -13.89 0.27 22.16
N PHE A 169 -13.29 0.66 21.03
CA PHE A 169 -14.02 1.06 19.84
C PHE A 169 -14.30 -0.13 18.93
N SER A 170 -15.43 -0.80 19.16
CA SER A 170 -15.82 -1.97 18.37
C SER A 170 -15.92 -1.67 16.86
N GLY A 171 -15.36 -2.57 16.06
CA GLY A 171 -15.34 -2.54 14.59
C GLY A 171 -14.23 -1.67 13.99
N TRP A 172 -13.35 -1.09 14.79
CA TRP A 172 -12.16 -0.39 14.30
C TRP A 172 -10.96 -1.31 14.22
N GLN A 173 -10.28 -1.29 13.07
CA GLN A 173 -9.07 -2.05 12.81
C GLN A 173 -7.91 -1.09 12.63
N PHE A 174 -6.88 -1.23 13.47
CA PHE A 174 -5.64 -0.49 13.38
C PHE A 174 -4.53 -1.38 12.86
N GLY A 175 -3.69 -0.81 12.01
CA GLY A 175 -2.46 -1.47 11.56
C GLY A 175 -1.30 -0.49 11.57
N LEU A 176 -0.12 -1.01 11.92
CA LEU A 176 1.14 -0.30 11.88
C LEU A 176 2.15 -1.18 11.15
N TRP A 177 2.78 -0.66 10.10
CA TRP A 177 3.85 -1.34 9.40
C TRP A 177 5.09 -0.48 9.33
N GLY A 178 6.24 -1.07 9.65
CA GLY A 178 7.53 -0.42 9.60
C GLY A 178 8.56 -1.29 8.89
N GLY A 179 9.35 -0.70 8.00
CA GLY A 179 10.41 -1.44 7.33
C GLY A 179 11.27 -0.61 6.37
N PRO A 180 12.46 -1.12 6.01
CA PRO A 180 13.29 -0.53 4.98
C PRO A 180 12.73 -0.80 3.58
N VAL A 181 13.13 0.05 2.63
CA VAL A 181 12.88 -0.15 1.20
C VAL A 181 14.20 -0.30 0.49
N PHE A 182 14.32 -1.27 -0.40
CA PHE A 182 15.47 -1.48 -1.29
C PHE A 182 14.98 -1.43 -2.73
N ALA A 183 15.79 -0.85 -3.62
CA ALA A 183 15.46 -0.90 -5.03
C ALA A 183 16.70 -0.97 -5.91
N THR A 184 16.50 -1.52 -7.09
CA THR A 184 17.56 -1.59 -8.11
C THR A 184 17.97 -0.20 -8.60
N ARG A 185 19.15 -0.12 -9.21
CA ARG A 185 19.64 1.11 -9.84
C ARG A 185 18.64 1.67 -10.85
N ALA A 186 18.00 0.82 -11.65
CA ALA A 186 17.02 1.24 -12.65
C ALA A 186 15.81 1.96 -12.03
N TYR A 187 15.36 1.52 -10.86
CA TYR A 187 14.25 2.15 -10.15
C TYR A 187 14.66 3.52 -9.58
N HIS A 188 15.80 3.61 -8.90
CA HIS A 188 16.28 4.89 -8.37
C HIS A 188 16.60 5.89 -9.48
N ARG A 189 17.18 5.44 -10.60
CA ARG A 189 17.45 6.29 -11.77
C ARG A 189 16.20 6.99 -12.28
N TYR A 190 15.04 6.34 -12.23
CA TYR A 190 13.80 6.93 -12.69
C TYR A 190 13.42 8.23 -11.97
N TYR A 191 13.68 8.29 -10.67
CA TYR A 191 13.31 9.44 -9.84
C TYR A 191 14.48 10.40 -9.60
N TYR A 192 15.70 9.89 -9.44
CA TYR A 192 16.82 10.62 -8.84
C TYR A 192 17.99 10.88 -9.78
N GLU A 193 18.00 10.32 -10.99
CA GLU A 193 19.07 10.60 -11.96
C GLU A 193 18.93 12.00 -12.58
N ILE A 194 20.07 12.64 -12.74
CA ILE A 194 20.20 13.91 -13.46
C ILE A 194 21.26 13.71 -14.54
N ASP A 195 20.81 13.53 -15.78
CA ASP A 195 21.71 13.48 -16.93
C ASP A 195 22.47 14.80 -17.08
N PRO A 196 23.69 14.79 -17.65
CA PRO A 196 24.48 16.00 -17.90
C PRO A 196 23.72 17.10 -18.66
N GLN A 197 22.86 16.74 -19.62
CA GLN A 197 22.01 17.68 -20.37
C GLN A 197 21.00 18.44 -19.48
N HIS A 198 20.62 17.85 -18.34
CA HIS A 198 19.69 18.43 -17.37
C HIS A 198 20.42 19.09 -16.19
N ALA A 199 21.76 19.03 -16.15
CA ALA A 199 22.54 19.64 -15.09
C ALA A 199 22.44 21.17 -15.11
N ARG A 200 22.52 21.75 -13.92
CA ARG A 200 22.52 23.19 -13.63
C ARG A 200 23.47 23.44 -12.47
N THR A 201 23.89 24.70 -12.26
CA THR A 201 24.76 25.06 -11.12
C THR A 201 24.18 24.64 -9.77
N TRP A 202 22.85 24.77 -9.60
CA TRP A 202 22.12 24.39 -8.38
C TRP A 202 21.59 22.94 -8.40
N ARG A 203 21.80 22.20 -9.50
CA ARG A 203 21.38 20.80 -9.70
C ARG A 203 22.44 20.10 -10.56
N PRO A 204 23.60 19.74 -9.98
CA PRO A 204 24.65 19.05 -10.72
C PRO A 204 24.17 17.68 -11.24
N ALA A 205 24.86 17.16 -12.25
CA ALA A 205 24.61 15.82 -12.74
C ALA A 205 24.78 14.79 -11.61
N TYR A 206 23.94 13.76 -11.61
CA TYR A 206 23.93 12.76 -10.56
C TYR A 206 23.57 11.39 -11.12
N ALA A 207 24.45 10.41 -10.88
CA ALA A 207 24.23 9.03 -11.26
C ALA A 207 23.62 8.26 -10.09
N ALA A 208 22.33 7.96 -10.17
CA ALA A 208 21.65 7.21 -9.13
C ALA A 208 22.19 5.78 -9.02
N LYS A 209 22.38 5.32 -7.77
CA LYS A 209 22.83 3.97 -7.43
C LYS A 209 21.64 3.11 -7.00
N GLY A 210 21.77 1.79 -7.10
CA GLY A 210 20.83 0.86 -6.48
C GLY A 210 21.14 0.65 -4.99
N GLY A 211 20.23 0.03 -4.26
CA GLY A 211 20.43 -0.36 -2.87
C GLY A 211 19.32 0.15 -1.96
N TYR A 212 19.71 0.47 -0.73
CA TYR A 212 18.79 0.97 0.28
C TYR A 212 18.17 2.32 -0.12
N GLY A 213 16.88 2.47 0.11
CA GLY A 213 16.07 3.60 -0.30
C GLY A 213 15.38 4.33 0.86
N GLY A 214 15.69 4.00 2.12
CA GLY A 214 15.11 4.63 3.30
C GLY A 214 14.13 3.73 4.07
N LEU A 215 13.68 4.22 5.22
CA LEU A 215 12.65 3.59 6.06
C LEU A 215 11.26 4.12 5.70
N GLU A 216 10.26 3.26 5.78
CA GLU A 216 8.85 3.61 5.70
C GLU A 216 8.13 3.12 6.97
N LEU A 217 7.34 4.01 7.56
CA LEU A 217 6.42 3.70 8.64
C LEU A 217 5.02 4.15 8.21
N THR A 218 4.05 3.27 8.26
CA THR A 218 2.67 3.59 7.93
C THR A 218 1.76 3.11 9.04
N ALA A 219 0.89 4.00 9.51
CA ALA A 219 -0.23 3.68 10.37
C ALA A 219 -1.51 3.81 9.56
N ALA A 220 -2.41 2.84 9.70
CA ALA A 220 -3.72 2.88 9.08
C ALA A 220 -4.80 2.53 10.11
N LEU A 221 -5.95 3.15 9.95
CA LEU A 221 -7.13 2.90 10.76
C LEU A 221 -8.32 2.78 9.82
N ASN A 222 -9.09 1.71 9.95
CA ASN A 222 -10.28 1.52 9.13
C ASN A 222 -11.45 0.99 9.94
N LYS A 223 -12.66 1.24 9.44
CA LYS A 223 -13.90 0.71 10.00
C LYS A 223 -14.89 0.41 8.88
N ARG A 224 -15.49 -0.76 8.99
CA ARG A 224 -16.57 -1.21 8.11
C ARG A 224 -17.93 -1.02 8.77
N TYR A 225 -18.85 -0.51 7.97
CA TYR A 225 -20.29 -0.48 8.24
C TYR A 225 -21.00 -1.35 7.19
N PRO A 226 -22.30 -1.69 7.35
CA PRO A 226 -23.00 -2.58 6.41
C PRO A 226 -22.94 -2.14 4.95
N GLN A 227 -23.05 -0.84 4.68
CA GLN A 227 -23.05 -0.27 3.32
C GLN A 227 -21.91 0.72 3.09
N THR A 228 -21.17 1.11 4.14
CA THR A 228 -20.10 2.10 4.02
C THR A 228 -18.81 1.58 4.62
N TRP A 229 -17.70 2.15 4.19
CA TRP A 229 -16.39 1.85 4.73
C TRP A 229 -15.58 3.13 4.77
N VAL A 230 -14.87 3.33 5.87
CA VAL A 230 -13.96 4.44 6.06
C VAL A 230 -12.59 3.89 6.37
N ALA A 231 -11.57 4.45 5.73
CA ALA A 231 -10.18 4.21 6.10
C ALA A 231 -9.40 5.51 6.05
N GLY A 232 -8.45 5.61 6.98
CA GLY A 232 -7.44 6.65 6.99
C GLY A 232 -6.06 6.01 7.11
N PHE A 233 -5.05 6.66 6.52
CA PHE A 233 -3.67 6.29 6.74
C PHE A 233 -2.78 7.52 6.87
N VAL A 234 -1.68 7.34 7.60
CA VAL A 234 -0.54 8.26 7.64
C VAL A 234 0.71 7.44 7.40
N ARG A 235 1.56 7.93 6.50
CA ARG A 235 2.84 7.33 6.15
C ARG A 235 3.95 8.34 6.33
N ALA A 236 4.96 7.98 7.11
CA ALA A 236 6.22 8.69 7.19
C ALA A 236 7.29 7.90 6.44
N THR A 237 8.07 8.59 5.62
CA THR A 237 9.21 8.02 4.91
C THR A 237 10.45 8.80 5.28
N HIS A 238 11.48 8.11 5.75
CA HIS A 238 12.77 8.68 6.12
C HIS A 238 13.87 8.17 5.19
N LEU A 239 14.63 9.09 4.59
CA LEU A 239 15.64 8.80 3.57
C LEU A 239 17.07 8.81 4.11
N GLY A 240 17.25 8.84 5.44
CA GLY A 240 18.57 8.72 6.06
C GLY A 240 19.27 7.45 5.59
N GLY A 241 20.49 7.59 5.04
CA GLY A 241 21.30 6.49 4.52
C GLY A 241 20.89 5.96 3.14
N ALA A 242 19.84 6.49 2.50
CA ALA A 242 19.43 6.03 1.18
C ALA A 242 20.54 6.22 0.14
N ALA A 243 20.71 5.26 -0.77
CA ALA A 243 21.74 5.28 -1.81
C ALA A 243 21.63 6.48 -2.79
N PHE A 244 20.45 7.10 -2.84
CA PHE A 244 20.15 8.29 -3.64
C PHE A 244 20.04 9.58 -2.80
N ALA A 245 20.34 9.54 -1.49
CA ALA A 245 20.15 10.67 -0.59
C ALA A 245 20.95 11.92 -0.99
N ASP A 246 22.08 11.74 -1.68
CA ASP A 246 22.94 12.83 -2.18
C ASP A 246 22.46 13.39 -3.53
N SER A 247 21.39 12.83 -4.13
CA SER A 247 20.80 13.41 -5.33
C SER A 247 20.26 14.81 -5.00
N PRO A 248 20.60 15.84 -5.79
CA PRO A 248 19.98 17.16 -5.64
C PRO A 248 18.45 17.14 -5.72
N LEU A 249 17.85 16.08 -6.28
CA LEU A 249 16.39 15.90 -6.33
C LEU A 249 15.78 15.52 -4.98
N VAL A 250 16.58 15.16 -3.97
CA VAL A 250 16.13 14.93 -2.60
C VAL A 250 16.20 16.26 -1.84
N GLU A 251 15.07 16.97 -1.81
CA GLU A 251 14.93 18.25 -1.09
C GLU A 251 14.59 18.04 0.40
N ARG A 252 13.96 16.91 0.76
CA ARG A 252 13.55 16.57 2.12
C ARG A 252 13.99 15.16 2.50
N ARG A 253 14.57 15.01 3.70
CA ARG A 253 14.93 13.69 4.24
C ARG A 253 13.75 12.93 4.83
N THR A 254 12.70 13.65 5.23
CA THR A 254 11.47 13.06 5.75
C THR A 254 10.27 13.60 4.98
N ASN A 255 9.43 12.71 4.48
CA ASN A 255 8.14 13.06 3.91
C ASN A 255 7.02 12.39 4.70
N VAL A 256 5.91 13.09 4.81
CA VAL A 256 4.68 12.56 5.36
C VAL A 256 3.62 12.56 4.27
N SER A 257 2.93 11.44 4.12
CA SER A 257 1.76 11.28 3.27
C SER A 257 0.58 10.90 4.16
N ALA A 258 -0.61 11.30 3.77
CA ALA A 258 -1.81 10.91 4.48
C ALA A 258 -2.95 10.78 3.49
N GLY A 259 -3.95 9.98 3.83
CA GLY A 259 -5.15 9.89 3.02
C GLY A 259 -6.33 9.39 3.80
N ILE A 260 -7.52 9.78 3.34
CA ILE A 260 -8.81 9.30 3.82
C ILE A 260 -9.57 8.77 2.63
N VAL A 261 -10.24 7.64 2.83
CA VAL A 261 -11.03 6.97 1.84
C VAL A 261 -12.40 6.68 2.41
N LEU A 262 -13.43 7.05 1.67
CA LEU A 262 -14.82 6.75 1.96
C LEU A 262 -15.37 5.92 0.81
N GLY A 263 -15.94 4.77 1.12
CA GLY A 263 -16.55 3.87 0.14
C GLY A 263 -18.00 3.60 0.49
N TRP A 264 -18.86 3.58 -0.52
CA TRP A 264 -20.26 3.17 -0.43
C TRP A 264 -20.49 1.97 -1.33
N LEU A 265 -21.05 0.90 -0.78
CA LEU A 265 -21.56 -0.24 -1.53
C LEU A 265 -23.04 -0.06 -1.78
N PHE A 266 -23.45 -0.22 -3.03
CA PHE A 266 -24.85 -0.11 -3.44
C PHE A 266 -25.41 -1.39 -4.06
N ALA A 267 -24.56 -2.38 -4.38
CA ALA A 267 -25.00 -3.68 -4.85
C ALA A 267 -24.15 -4.83 -4.26
N ARG A 268 -24.79 -5.98 -4.02
CA ARG A 268 -24.18 -7.22 -3.53
C ARG A 268 -24.85 -8.43 -4.16
N SER A 269 -24.11 -9.52 -4.32
CA SER A 269 -24.67 -10.81 -4.74
C SER A 269 -25.63 -11.37 -3.69
N SER A 270 -26.62 -12.14 -4.13
CA SER A 270 -27.44 -13.02 -3.28
C SER A 270 -26.75 -14.36 -2.96
N GLU A 271 -25.72 -14.72 -3.74
CA GLU A 271 -24.89 -15.90 -3.47
C GLU A 271 -23.83 -15.56 -2.42
N GLU A 272 -23.70 -16.44 -1.44
CA GLU A 272 -22.77 -16.30 -0.33
C GLU A 272 -21.73 -17.42 -0.34
N VAL A 273 -20.48 -17.09 -0.05
CA VAL A 273 -19.39 -18.08 0.03
C VAL A 273 -19.04 -18.33 1.48
N ARG A 274 -18.89 -19.61 1.84
CA ARG A 274 -18.28 -20.01 3.11
C ARG A 274 -16.80 -19.70 3.05
N GLN A 275 -16.34 -18.81 3.92
CA GLN A 275 -14.93 -18.62 4.15
C GLN A 275 -14.51 -19.56 5.29
N THR A 276 -13.50 -20.38 5.04
CA THR A 276 -12.80 -21.12 6.11
C THR A 276 -11.68 -20.20 6.58
N ASP A 277 -11.58 -19.98 7.89
CA ASP A 277 -10.49 -19.24 8.53
C ASP A 277 -9.12 -19.86 8.23
#